data_AF-A0A955U859-F1
#
_entry.id   AF-A0A955U859-F1
#
_cell.length_a   1.000
_cell.length_b   1.000
_cell.length_c   1.000
_cell.angle_alpha   90.00
_cell.angle_beta   90.00
_cell.angle_gamma   90.00
#
_symmetry.space_group_name_H-M   'P 1'
#
loop_
_entity.id
_entity.type
_entity.pdbx_description
1 polymer ?
#
loop_
_entity_poly.entity_id
_entity_poly.type
_entity_poly.pdbx_seq_one_letter_code
_entity_poly.pdbx_strand_id
1 'polypeptide(L)'
;GSLRSLHNNYITLPVLFVMVSGHFPSTYGNPYGWLILLGIAAAGVAVRHALNVAEQDRPMPWLWPVAAVIFVATALFARPRSAPAVEGEVAPSFTEVQLIVSQRCLGCHSEQPILAGLSSPPKGLLLDSPEHIRAASDKIRANVVDSKIMPLGNLTAMTDEERDVIRRWLDAGG
;
A
#
# COMPACT_ATOMS: atom_id res chain seq x y z
N GLY A 1 30.87 21.66 10.45
CA GLY A 1 30.94 20.38 9.71
C GLY A 1 30.20 19.24 10.40
N SER A 2 30.39 19.05 11.71
CA SER A 2 29.90 17.88 12.45
C SER A 2 28.38 17.77 12.59
N LEU A 3 27.66 18.86 12.88
CA LEU A 3 26.20 18.82 13.08
C LEU A 3 25.43 18.38 11.82
N ARG A 4 25.87 18.85 10.64
CA ARG A 4 25.29 18.45 9.35
C ARG A 4 25.54 16.97 9.04
N SER A 5 26.75 16.48 9.32
CA SER A 5 27.11 15.07 9.15
C SER A 5 26.28 14.16 10.07
N LEU A 6 26.12 14.55 11.34
CA LEU A 6 25.27 13.85 12.29
C LEU A 6 23.80 13.84 11.83
N HIS A 7 23.26 14.99 11.44
CA HIS A 7 21.88 15.07 10.94
C HIS A 7 21.67 14.12 9.75
N ASN A 8 22.56 14.17 8.75
CA ASN A 8 22.50 13.29 7.58
C ASN A 8 22.56 11.80 7.96
N ASN A 9 23.41 11.44 8.91
CA ASN A 9 23.56 10.07 9.37
C ASN A 9 22.24 9.52 9.97
N TYR A 10 21.51 10.32 10.76
CA TYR A 10 20.25 9.90 11.38
C TYR A 10 19.07 9.87 10.41
N ILE A 11 19.01 10.78 9.42
CA ILE A 11 17.87 10.86 8.48
C ILE A 11 18.01 9.92 7.28
N THR A 12 19.19 9.34 7.01
CA THR A 12 19.40 8.51 5.81
C THR A 12 18.45 7.30 5.77
N LEU A 13 18.33 6.54 6.87
CA LEU A 13 17.44 5.37 6.91
C LEU A 13 15.95 5.76 6.77
N PRO A 14 15.42 6.76 7.51
CA PRO A 14 14.07 7.27 7.28
C PRO A 14 13.80 7.74 5.85
N VAL A 15 14.72 8.50 5.24
CA VAL A 15 14.54 9.04 3.88
C VAL A 15 14.53 7.92 2.84
N LEU A 16 15.46 6.97 2.92
CA LEU A 16 15.47 5.80 2.05
C LEU A 16 14.17 5.00 2.18
N PHE A 17 13.67 4.84 3.41
CA PHE A 17 12.38 4.20 3.64
C PHE A 17 11.25 4.97 2.94
N VAL A 18 11.15 6.30 3.11
CA VAL A 18 10.13 7.12 2.43
C VAL A 18 10.17 6.91 0.91
N MET A 19 11.36 6.95 0.30
CA MET A 19 11.53 6.77 -1.15
C MET A 19 11.03 5.39 -1.63
N VAL A 20 11.28 4.33 -0.85
CA VAL A 20 10.90 2.95 -1.20
C VAL A 20 9.46 2.63 -0.81
N SER A 21 8.96 3.27 0.25
CA SER A 21 7.66 2.97 0.84
C SER A 21 6.48 3.23 -0.10
N GLY A 22 6.63 4.06 -1.13
CA GLY A 22 5.62 4.24 -2.19
C GLY A 22 5.28 2.94 -2.93
N HIS A 23 6.13 1.91 -2.82
CA HIS A 23 5.88 0.56 -3.35
C HIS A 23 5.13 -0.36 -2.38
N PHE A 24 4.84 0.09 -1.16
CA PHE A 24 4.17 -0.68 -0.12
C PHE A 24 2.82 -0.01 0.23
N PRO A 25 1.76 -0.28 -0.56
CA PRO A 25 0.43 0.29 -0.31
C PRO A 25 -0.08 0.06 1.11
N SER A 26 0.33 -1.03 1.76
CA SER A 26 -0.02 -1.35 3.14
C SER A 26 0.42 -0.29 4.16
N THR A 27 1.42 0.56 3.84
CA THR A 27 1.86 1.65 4.74
C THR A 27 1.16 2.99 4.48
N TYR A 28 0.60 3.23 3.28
CA TYR A 28 -0.02 4.51 2.90
C TYR A 28 -1.53 4.46 2.62
N GLY A 29 -2.06 3.29 2.27
CA GLY A 29 -3.50 3.10 2.01
C GLY A 29 -4.38 3.16 3.26
N ASN A 30 -3.78 3.34 4.44
CA ASN A 30 -4.46 3.46 5.72
C ASN A 30 -4.80 4.94 6.01
N PRO A 31 -5.98 5.26 6.57
CA PRO A 31 -6.32 6.64 6.98
C PRO A 31 -5.29 7.26 7.96
N TYR A 32 -4.53 6.43 8.67
CA TYR A 32 -3.46 6.82 9.57
C TYR A 32 -2.06 6.62 8.97
N GLY A 33 -1.91 6.64 7.64
CA GLY A 33 -0.62 6.43 6.94
C GLY A 33 0.52 7.33 7.43
N TRP A 34 0.22 8.58 7.80
CA TRP A 34 1.20 9.51 8.37
C TRP A 34 1.73 9.06 9.75
N LEU A 35 0.90 8.43 10.59
CA LEU A 35 1.32 7.86 11.88
C LEU A 35 2.19 6.62 11.67
N ILE A 36 1.81 5.78 10.70
CA ILE A 36 2.61 4.61 10.32
C ILE A 36 3.99 5.06 9.85
N LEU A 37 4.05 6.11 9.02
CA LEU A 37 5.31 6.68 8.55
C LEU A 37 6.17 7.21 9.72
N LEU A 38 5.58 7.96 10.66
CA LEU A 38 6.28 8.43 11.85
C LEU A 38 6.82 7.27 12.70
N GLY A 39 6.04 6.20 12.90
CA GLY A 39 6.47 5.02 13.65
C GLY A 39 7.65 4.30 13.00
N ILE A 40 7.62 4.13 11.67
CA ILE A 40 8.72 3.50 10.94
C ILE A 40 9.97 4.39 10.94
N ALA A 41 9.81 5.71 10.78
CA ALA A 41 10.90 6.66 10.89
C ALA A 41 11.55 6.62 12.28
N ALA A 42 10.74 6.58 13.35
CA ALA A 42 11.21 6.46 14.72
C ALA A 42 11.98 5.13 14.95
N ALA A 43 11.47 4.01 14.43
CA ALA A 43 12.18 2.73 14.47
C ALA A 43 13.54 2.81 13.76
N GLY A 44 13.59 3.41 12.56
CA GLY A 44 14.83 3.61 11.80
C GLY A 44 15.86 4.48 12.54
N VAL A 45 15.40 5.58 13.16
CA VAL A 45 16.25 6.44 14.00
C VAL A 45 16.76 5.68 15.22
N ALA A 46 15.93 4.87 15.89
CA ALA A 46 16.33 4.08 17.05
C ALA A 46 17.39 3.02 16.70
N VAL A 47 17.23 2.31 15.57
CA VAL A 47 18.25 1.39 15.05
C VAL A 47 19.55 2.13 14.75
N ARG A 48 19.47 3.28 14.07
CA ARG A 48 20.67 4.06 13.76
C ARG A 48 21.37 4.57 15.01
N HIS A 49 20.60 4.96 16.01
CA HIS A 49 21.13 5.37 17.30
C HIS A 49 21.87 4.22 17.99
N ALA A 50 21.28 3.02 18.00
CA ALA A 50 21.91 1.82 18.57
C ALA A 50 23.26 1.50 17.90
N LEU A 51 23.31 1.57 16.56
CA LEU A 51 24.53 1.36 15.78
C LEU A 51 25.58 2.44 16.07
N ASN A 52 25.21 3.72 16.04
CA ASN A 52 26.13 4.83 16.28
C ASN A 52 26.75 4.79 17.69
N VAL A 53 25.97 4.36 18.68
CA VAL A 53 26.42 4.24 20.07
C VAL A 53 27.33 3.01 20.26
N ALA A 54 27.07 1.91 19.56
CA ALA A 54 27.95 0.75 19.52
C ALA A 54 29.28 1.04 18.81
N GLU A 55 29.26 1.78 17.70
CA GLU A 55 30.46 2.24 16.98
C GLU A 55 31.34 3.20 17.80
N GLN A 56 30.78 3.84 18.83
CA GLN A 56 31.50 4.70 19.78
C GLN A 56 32.01 3.95 21.02
N ASP A 57 32.07 2.62 20.98
CA ASP A 57 32.47 1.74 22.10
C ASP A 57 31.64 1.94 23.38
N ARG A 58 30.38 2.39 23.25
CA ARG A 58 29.45 2.60 24.37
C ARG A 58 28.13 1.83 24.18
N PRO A 59 28.15 0.52 23.85
CA PRO A 59 26.94 -0.20 23.45
C PRO A 59 25.83 -0.10 24.50
N MET A 60 24.66 0.33 24.05
CA MET A 60 23.44 0.40 24.86
C MET A 60 22.47 -0.71 24.39
N PRO A 61 22.60 -1.95 24.91
CA PRO A 61 21.90 -3.11 24.36
C PRO A 61 20.37 -2.99 24.44
N TRP A 62 19.83 -2.16 25.34
CA TRP A 62 18.40 -1.91 25.48
C TRP A 62 17.79 -1.14 24.30
N LEU A 63 18.60 -0.48 23.45
CA LEU A 63 18.09 0.21 22.26
C LEU A 63 17.56 -0.76 21.20
N TRP A 64 18.11 -1.97 21.12
CA TRP A 64 17.63 -3.01 20.20
C TRP A 64 16.20 -3.47 20.47
N PRO A 65 15.83 -3.89 21.71
CA PRO A 65 14.44 -4.23 22.00
C PRO A 65 13.51 -3.02 21.91
N VAL A 66 13.96 -1.80 22.22
CA VAL A 66 13.14 -0.58 22.01
C VAL A 66 12.82 -0.36 20.53
N ALA A 67 13.83 -0.44 19.66
CA ALA A 67 13.61 -0.35 18.22
C ALA A 67 12.67 -1.45 17.70
N ALA A 68 12.83 -2.69 18.20
CA ALA A 68 11.97 -3.82 17.86
C ALA A 68 10.51 -3.59 18.32
N VAL A 69 10.29 -3.08 19.53
CA VAL A 69 8.96 -2.78 20.05
C VAL A 69 8.27 -1.69 19.22
N ILE A 70 8.99 -0.60 18.90
CA ILE A 70 8.45 0.47 18.04
C ILE A 70 8.05 -0.10 16.68
N PHE A 71 8.91 -0.91 16.07
CA PHE A 71 8.63 -1.53 14.78
C PHE A 71 7.42 -2.46 14.83
N VAL A 72 7.36 -3.40 15.78
CA VAL A 72 6.26 -4.36 15.91
C VAL A 72 4.94 -3.64 16.21
N ALA A 73 4.93 -2.67 17.13
CA ALA A 73 3.75 -1.88 17.44
C ALA A 73 3.22 -1.14 16.20
N THR A 74 4.11 -0.55 15.41
CA THR A 74 3.75 0.12 14.16
C THR A 74 3.20 -0.87 13.13
N ALA A 75 3.81 -2.03 12.97
CA ALA A 75 3.35 -3.07 12.05
C ALA A 75 1.97 -3.63 12.43
N LEU A 76 1.70 -3.83 13.72
CA LEU A 76 0.39 -4.25 14.21
C LEU A 76 -0.68 -3.17 14.00
N PHE A 77 -0.32 -1.91 14.19
CA PHE A 77 -1.21 -0.77 13.96
C PHE A 77 -1.54 -0.57 12.47
N ALA A 78 -0.59 -0.86 11.58
CA ALA A 78 -0.75 -0.71 10.14
C ALA A 78 -1.65 -1.78 9.48
N ARG A 79 -2.10 -2.81 10.21
CA ARG A 79 -2.90 -3.91 9.64
C ARG A 79 -4.20 -3.38 9.02
N PRO A 80 -4.58 -3.84 7.81
CA PRO A 80 -5.88 -3.49 7.22
C PRO A 80 -7.01 -3.95 8.14
N ARG A 81 -7.95 -3.05 8.45
CA ARG A 81 -9.23 -3.44 9.08
C ARG A 81 -10.23 -3.67 7.97
N SER A 82 -10.70 -4.91 7.81
CA SER A 82 -11.84 -5.21 6.95
C SER A 82 -13.06 -4.49 7.50
N ALA A 83 -13.80 -3.79 6.63
CA ALA A 83 -15.12 -3.30 6.99
C ALA A 83 -16.02 -4.53 7.28
N PRO A 84 -16.88 -4.49 8.32
CA PRO A 84 -17.84 -5.55 8.55
C PRO A 84 -18.76 -5.66 7.32
N ALA A 85 -18.99 -6.89 6.87
CA ALA A 85 -19.94 -7.16 5.79
C ALA A 85 -21.33 -6.71 6.23
N VAL A 86 -22.01 -5.91 5.41
CA VAL A 86 -23.41 -5.53 5.64
C VAL A 86 -24.27 -6.69 5.18
N GLU A 87 -24.82 -7.47 6.12
CA GLU A 87 -25.73 -8.57 5.82
C GLU A 87 -27.04 -8.03 5.24
N GLY A 88 -27.44 -8.55 4.07
CA GLY A 88 -28.74 -8.26 3.44
C GLY A 88 -28.68 -7.38 2.18
N GLU A 89 -27.51 -6.93 1.76
CA GLU A 89 -27.36 -6.16 0.53
C GLU A 89 -27.20 -7.11 -0.68
N VAL A 90 -27.97 -6.86 -1.75
CA VAL A 90 -27.91 -7.66 -2.97
C VAL A 90 -26.51 -7.56 -3.58
N ALA A 91 -25.86 -8.70 -3.81
CA ALA A 91 -24.56 -8.75 -4.45
C ALA A 91 -24.64 -8.08 -5.83
N PRO A 92 -23.74 -7.12 -6.13
CA PRO A 92 -23.71 -6.47 -7.44
C PRO A 92 -23.56 -7.49 -8.57
N SER A 93 -24.18 -7.19 -9.71
CA SER A 93 -24.03 -8.03 -10.89
C SER A 93 -22.60 -7.94 -11.44
N PHE A 94 -22.09 -9.04 -12.01
CA PHE A 94 -20.78 -9.02 -12.66
C PHE A 94 -20.68 -7.96 -13.77
N THR A 95 -21.77 -7.70 -14.49
CA THR A 95 -21.86 -6.66 -15.53
C THR A 95 -21.53 -5.26 -14.99
N GLU A 96 -22.00 -4.95 -13.79
CA GLU A 96 -21.74 -3.66 -13.14
C GLU A 96 -20.25 -3.51 -12.77
N VAL A 97 -19.65 -4.57 -12.22
CA VAL A 97 -18.21 -4.61 -11.95
C VAL A 97 -17.39 -4.51 -13.23
N GLN A 98 -17.79 -5.22 -14.29
CA GLN A 98 -17.11 -5.17 -15.57
C GLN A 98 -17.12 -3.76 -16.18
N LEU A 99 -18.22 -3.02 -16.02
CA LEU A 99 -18.29 -1.63 -16.47
C LEU A 99 -17.30 -0.74 -15.70
N ILE A 100 -17.24 -0.87 -14.37
CA ILE A 100 -16.26 -0.13 -13.55
C ILE A 100 -14.84 -0.48 -13.96
N VAL A 101 -14.51 -1.77 -14.09
CA VAL A 101 -13.18 -2.23 -14.52
C VAL A 101 -12.85 -1.68 -15.91
N SER A 102 -13.83 -1.66 -16.83
CA SER A 102 -13.63 -1.12 -18.18
C SER A 102 -13.24 0.35 -18.19
N GLN A 103 -13.88 1.14 -17.33
CA GLN A 103 -13.69 2.59 -17.26
C GLN A 103 -12.45 2.98 -16.46
N ARG A 104 -12.11 2.21 -15.42
CA ARG A 104 -11.08 2.56 -14.43
C ARG A 104 -9.76 1.81 -14.62
N CYS A 105 -9.75 0.66 -15.30
CA CYS A 105 -8.57 -0.22 -15.33
C CYS A 105 -8.00 -0.48 -16.73
N LEU A 106 -8.85 -0.58 -17.77
CA LEU A 106 -8.41 -1.02 -19.10
C LEU A 106 -7.46 -0.05 -19.82
N GLY A 107 -7.39 1.21 -19.41
CA GLY A 107 -6.39 2.13 -19.93
C GLY A 107 -4.95 1.65 -19.72
N CYS A 108 -4.71 0.82 -18.68
CA CYS A 108 -3.40 0.25 -18.34
C CYS A 108 -3.37 -1.29 -18.34
N HIS A 109 -4.48 -1.95 -18.00
CA HIS A 109 -4.55 -3.40 -17.75
C HIS A 109 -5.29 -4.14 -18.87
N SER A 110 -4.93 -3.86 -20.12
CA SER A 110 -5.43 -4.56 -21.31
C SER A 110 -4.26 -5.10 -22.14
N GLU A 111 -4.56 -5.97 -23.11
CA GLU A 111 -3.56 -6.45 -24.06
C GLU A 111 -2.89 -5.31 -24.83
N GLN A 112 -3.64 -4.24 -25.12
CA GLN A 112 -3.16 -3.03 -25.76
C GLN A 112 -3.50 -1.80 -24.89
N PRO A 113 -2.63 -1.45 -23.92
CA PRO A 113 -2.83 -0.27 -23.08
C PRO A 113 -2.91 1.00 -23.91
N ILE A 114 -3.85 1.88 -23.57
CA ILE A 114 -4.09 3.14 -24.28
C ILE A 114 -3.29 4.29 -23.64
N LEU A 115 -2.87 4.13 -22.38
CA LEU A 115 -2.12 5.14 -21.67
C LEU A 115 -0.71 5.32 -22.29
N ALA A 116 -0.39 6.56 -22.66
CA ALA A 116 0.89 6.91 -23.26
C ALA A 116 2.07 6.49 -22.37
N GLY A 117 3.08 5.86 -22.99
CA GLY A 117 4.27 5.35 -22.31
C GLY A 117 4.17 3.90 -21.85
N LEU A 118 3.03 3.22 -22.05
CA LEU A 118 2.90 1.78 -21.83
C LEU A 118 2.84 1.02 -23.15
N SER A 119 3.71 0.03 -23.32
CA SER A 119 3.70 -0.93 -24.42
C SER A 119 3.12 -2.29 -24.02
N SER A 120 2.93 -2.52 -22.72
CA SER A 120 2.38 -3.73 -22.14
C SER A 120 1.74 -3.41 -20.79
N PRO A 121 0.78 -4.23 -20.33
CA PRO A 121 0.12 -3.99 -19.06
C PRO A 121 1.11 -4.13 -17.89
N PRO A 122 1.07 -3.23 -16.88
CA PRO A 122 1.92 -3.32 -15.72
C PRO A 122 1.81 -4.68 -15.04
N LYS A 123 2.95 -5.29 -14.72
CA LYS A 123 3.05 -6.64 -14.11
C LYS A 123 2.40 -7.76 -14.94
N GLY A 124 2.15 -7.54 -16.24
CA GLY A 124 1.47 -8.51 -17.11
C GLY A 124 0.02 -8.79 -16.69
N LEU A 125 -0.59 -7.91 -15.89
CA LEU A 125 -1.95 -8.11 -15.39
C LEU A 125 -2.97 -7.61 -16.42
N LEU A 126 -3.69 -8.54 -17.03
CA LEU A 126 -4.82 -8.27 -17.92
C LEU A 126 -6.13 -8.24 -17.12
N LEU A 127 -7.05 -7.39 -17.53
CA LEU A 127 -8.40 -7.22 -16.96
C LEU A 127 -9.46 -7.01 -18.06
N ASP A 128 -9.13 -7.31 -19.30
CA ASP A 128 -9.92 -7.09 -20.52
C ASP A 128 -10.97 -8.18 -20.81
N SER A 129 -10.92 -9.31 -20.11
CA SER A 129 -11.93 -10.37 -20.20
C SER A 129 -12.54 -10.71 -18.84
N PRO A 130 -13.76 -11.29 -18.80
CA PRO A 130 -14.37 -11.77 -17.56
C PRO A 130 -13.49 -12.77 -16.80
N GLU A 131 -12.81 -13.66 -17.53
CA GLU A 131 -11.91 -14.67 -16.97
C GLU A 131 -10.71 -14.00 -16.30
N HIS A 132 -10.13 -12.98 -16.95
CA HIS A 132 -9.01 -12.22 -16.40
C HIS A 132 -9.40 -11.46 -15.12
N ILE A 133 -10.57 -10.83 -15.11
CA ILE A 133 -11.09 -10.11 -13.93
C ILE A 133 -11.26 -11.08 -12.75
N ARG A 134 -11.91 -12.23 -12.96
CA ARG A 134 -12.11 -13.22 -11.90
C ARG A 134 -10.80 -13.82 -11.41
N ALA A 135 -9.88 -14.14 -12.31
CA ALA A 135 -8.55 -14.65 -11.95
C ALA A 135 -7.71 -13.62 -11.17
N ALA A 136 -8.00 -12.33 -11.32
CA ALA A 136 -7.35 -11.24 -10.64
C ALA A 136 -8.02 -10.79 -9.33
N SER A 137 -9.10 -11.46 -8.88
CA SER A 137 -9.93 -11.03 -7.73
C SER A 137 -9.12 -10.65 -6.48
N ASP A 138 -8.14 -11.48 -6.08
CA ASP A 138 -7.29 -11.19 -4.91
C ASP A 138 -6.44 -9.92 -5.10
N LYS A 139 -5.93 -9.72 -6.32
CA LYS A 139 -5.13 -8.53 -6.66
C LYS A 139 -6.02 -7.30 -6.71
N ILE A 140 -7.23 -7.41 -7.26
CA ILE A 140 -8.22 -6.33 -7.29
C ILE A 140 -8.59 -5.96 -5.86
N ARG A 141 -8.91 -6.92 -4.99
CA ARG A 141 -9.20 -6.69 -3.58
C ARG A 141 -8.08 -5.91 -2.89
N ALA A 142 -6.85 -6.43 -2.95
CA ALA A 142 -5.72 -5.85 -2.26
C ALA A 142 -5.39 -4.41 -2.73
N ASN A 143 -5.52 -4.13 -4.03
CA ASN A 143 -5.06 -2.86 -4.61
C ASN A 143 -6.19 -1.82 -4.76
N VAL A 144 -7.44 -2.24 -4.97
CA VAL A 144 -8.59 -1.35 -5.21
C VAL A 144 -9.40 -1.15 -3.93
N VAL A 145 -9.61 -2.21 -3.15
CA VAL A 145 -10.46 -2.14 -1.95
C VAL A 145 -9.61 -1.84 -0.71
N ASP A 146 -8.63 -2.70 -0.41
CA ASP A 146 -7.96 -2.67 0.88
C ASP A 146 -6.96 -1.51 1.01
N SER A 147 -6.17 -1.27 -0.03
CA SER A 147 -5.14 -0.20 -0.02
C SER A 147 -5.53 1.05 -0.79
N LYS A 148 -6.59 0.97 -1.61
CA LYS A 148 -7.05 2.05 -2.51
C LYS A 148 -5.95 2.65 -3.40
N ILE A 149 -4.85 1.94 -3.65
CA ILE A 149 -3.71 2.47 -4.41
C ILE A 149 -3.98 2.47 -5.92
N MET A 150 -4.85 1.58 -6.39
CA MET A 150 -5.31 1.56 -7.77
C MET A 150 -6.68 2.20 -7.88
N PRO A 151 -6.94 3.01 -8.91
CA PRO A 151 -6.02 3.46 -9.96
C PRO A 151 -4.90 4.36 -9.40
N LEU A 152 -3.67 4.25 -9.91
CA LEU A 152 -2.52 5.01 -9.40
C LEU A 152 -2.84 6.50 -9.32
N GLY A 153 -2.62 7.11 -8.17
CA GLY A 153 -2.92 8.54 -7.93
C GLY A 153 -4.38 8.92 -8.19
N ASN A 154 -5.28 7.93 -8.22
CA ASN A 154 -6.66 8.06 -8.69
C ASN A 154 -6.81 8.74 -10.06
N LEU A 155 -5.89 8.47 -11.01
CA LEU A 155 -5.86 9.11 -12.33
C LEU A 155 -7.17 9.00 -13.13
N THR A 156 -7.95 7.94 -12.92
CA THR A 156 -9.24 7.74 -13.60
C THR A 156 -10.42 8.26 -12.78
N ALA A 157 -10.20 8.99 -11.69
CA ALA A 157 -11.24 9.51 -10.80
C ALA A 157 -12.25 8.45 -10.32
N MET A 158 -11.76 7.29 -9.88
CA MET A 158 -12.59 6.25 -9.29
C MET A 158 -13.15 6.71 -7.94
N THR A 159 -14.45 6.51 -7.73
CA THR A 159 -15.14 6.93 -6.48
C THR A 159 -15.11 5.85 -5.40
N ASP A 160 -15.42 6.22 -4.16
CA ASP A 160 -15.51 5.25 -3.06
C ASP A 160 -16.73 4.32 -3.21
N GLU A 161 -17.81 4.79 -3.84
CA GLU A 161 -19.00 3.99 -4.15
C GLU A 161 -18.67 2.90 -5.17
N GLU A 162 -17.88 3.22 -6.22
CA GLU A 162 -17.42 2.22 -7.19
C GLU A 162 -16.52 1.16 -6.55
N ARG A 163 -15.67 1.55 -5.60
CA ARG A 163 -14.84 0.60 -4.83
C ARG A 163 -15.72 -0.29 -3.95
N ASP A 164 -16.79 0.25 -3.39
CA ASP A 164 -17.72 -0.52 -2.57
C ASP A 164 -18.50 -1.56 -3.38
N VAL A 165 -18.90 -1.23 -4.61
CA VAL A 165 -19.48 -2.20 -5.56
C VAL A 165 -18.52 -3.37 -5.80
N ILE A 166 -17.24 -3.08 -6.07
CA ILE A 166 -16.22 -4.13 -6.26
C ILE A 166 -16.02 -4.94 -4.97
N ARG A 167 -15.96 -4.28 -3.81
CA ARG A 167 -15.85 -4.97 -2.50
C ARG A 167 -16.99 -5.96 -2.31
N ARG A 168 -18.25 -5.54 -2.48
CA ARG A 168 -19.43 -6.39 -2.27
C ARG A 168 -19.46 -7.56 -3.24
N TRP A 169 -19.09 -7.35 -4.50
CA TRP A 169 -18.98 -8.44 -5.47
C TRP A 169 -17.90 -9.46 -5.07
N LEU A 170 -16.72 -9.00 -4.64
CA LEU A 170 -15.65 -9.88 -4.16
C LEU A 170 -16.04 -10.60 -2.86
N ASP A 171 -16.80 -9.96 -1.98
CA ASP A 171 -17.29 -10.55 -0.72
C ASP A 171 -18.33 -11.66 -1.00
N ALA A 172 -19.05 -11.56 -2.11
CA ALA A 172 -20.02 -12.55 -2.58
C ALA A 172 -19.40 -13.73 -3.37
N GLY A 173 -18.08 -13.74 -3.55
CA GLY A 173 -17.35 -14.88 -4.15
C GLY A 173 -16.78 -14.65 -5.56
N GLY A 174 -17.05 -13.51 -6.21
CA GLY A 174 -16.49 -13.15 -7.52
C GLY A 174 -17.14 -13.86 -8.72
#